data_AF-A0A3A1MLA4-F1
#
_entry.id   AF-A0A3A1MLA4-F1
#
_cell.length_a   1.000
_cell.length_b   1.000
_cell.length_c   1.000
_cell.angle_alpha   90.00
_cell.angle_beta   90.00
_cell.angle_gamma   90.00
#
_symmetry.space_group_name_H-M   'P 1'
#
loop_
_entity.id
_entity.type
_entity.pdbx_description
1 polymer ?
#
loop_
_entity_poly.entity_id
_entity_poly.type
_entity_poly.pdbx_seq_one_letter_code
_entity_poly.pdbx_strand_id
1 'polypeptide(L)'
;MISISKYKSLSLEIKGLVKKLFDVQSFKNGFQKREILLLTEEQYPQKLIIEFIQEKVKELDSIEVGDRIKVFINLKGRKWISSNGAEKYFNSIQGWKIEKYSNISESEYEYEYEFEEKPKKKGESLNEFEKSEKKKGKYSNINNELEKSEKKKGKYSNINNELEKSEKKKVKYSNINNELEDFPF
;
A
#
# COMPACT_ATOMS: atom_id res chain seq x y z
N MET A 1 -44.43 15.86 11.17
CA MET A 1 -43.35 14.85 11.21
C MET A 1 -42.60 14.92 9.88
N ILE A 2 -41.46 15.60 9.83
CA ILE A 2 -40.73 15.84 8.56
C ILE A 2 -39.88 14.60 8.28
N SER A 3 -40.19 13.93 7.17
CA SER A 3 -39.48 12.74 6.70
C SER A 3 -38.04 13.09 6.27
N ILE A 4 -37.06 12.54 6.98
CA ILE A 4 -35.61 12.75 6.73
C ILE A 4 -35.12 11.75 5.68
N SER A 5 -35.68 11.79 4.47
CA SER A 5 -35.15 10.98 3.36
C SER A 5 -34.94 11.84 2.12
N LYS A 6 -34.04 12.83 2.22
CA LYS A 6 -33.75 13.74 1.10
C LYS A 6 -32.46 13.45 0.35
N TYR A 7 -31.63 12.51 0.81
CA TYR A 7 -30.38 12.17 0.14
C TYR A 7 -30.31 10.68 -0.13
N LYS A 8 -30.37 10.34 -1.42
CA LYS A 8 -30.01 9.01 -1.93
C LYS A 8 -28.58 8.73 -1.47
N SER A 9 -28.39 7.65 -0.71
CA SER A 9 -27.05 7.22 -0.32
C SER A 9 -26.24 6.97 -1.60
N LEU A 10 -25.17 7.76 -1.80
CA LEU A 10 -24.21 7.54 -2.87
C LEU A 10 -23.26 6.44 -2.40
N SER A 11 -23.55 5.21 -2.79
CA SER A 11 -22.62 4.10 -2.61
C SER A 11 -21.66 4.03 -3.79
N LEU A 12 -20.36 4.05 -3.52
CA LEU A 12 -19.34 3.72 -4.51
C LEU A 12 -19.33 2.19 -4.72
N GLU A 13 -19.22 1.74 -5.96
CA GLU A 13 -19.15 0.32 -6.32
C GLU A 13 -18.03 0.05 -7.32
N ILE A 14 -17.41 -1.12 -7.21
CA ILE A 14 -16.40 -1.63 -8.15
C ILE A 14 -16.85 -3.00 -8.63
N LYS A 15 -16.83 -3.23 -9.94
CA LYS A 15 -17.09 -4.53 -10.56
C LYS A 15 -15.79 -5.15 -11.05
N GLY A 16 -15.64 -6.46 -10.92
CA GLY A 16 -14.42 -7.11 -11.38
C GLY A 16 -14.35 -8.61 -11.15
N LEU A 17 -13.25 -9.18 -11.63
CA LEU A 17 -12.89 -10.58 -11.50
C LEU A 17 -11.95 -10.79 -10.30
N VAL A 18 -12.30 -11.72 -9.42
CA VAL A 18 -11.47 -12.08 -8.27
C VAL A 18 -10.21 -12.80 -8.76
N LYS A 19 -9.05 -12.18 -8.52
CA LYS A 19 -7.75 -12.75 -8.87
C LYS A 19 -7.08 -13.45 -7.70
N LYS A 20 -7.34 -13.00 -6.47
CA LYS A 20 -6.78 -13.62 -5.26
C LYS A 20 -7.60 -13.29 -4.03
N LEU A 21 -7.77 -14.28 -3.16
CA LEU A 21 -8.22 -14.10 -1.78
C LEU A 21 -7.01 -14.22 -0.87
N PHE A 22 -6.86 -13.28 0.07
CA PHE A 22 -5.82 -13.34 1.09
C PHE A 22 -6.38 -13.97 2.38
N ASP A 23 -5.48 -14.47 3.20
CA ASP A 23 -5.82 -15.04 4.51
C ASP A 23 -6.34 -13.96 5.47
N VAL A 24 -7.16 -14.39 6.43
CA VAL A 24 -7.61 -13.51 7.52
C VAL A 24 -6.41 -13.17 8.41
N GLN A 25 -6.14 -11.88 8.53
CA GLN A 25 -5.15 -11.33 9.45
C GLN A 25 -5.84 -10.93 10.75
N SER A 26 -5.41 -11.52 11.86
CA SER A 26 -5.87 -11.18 13.22
C SER A 26 -4.78 -10.44 13.98
N PHE A 27 -5.14 -9.33 14.63
CA PHE A 27 -4.23 -8.49 15.40
C PHE A 27 -4.52 -8.62 16.90
N LYS A 28 -3.53 -8.30 17.75
CA LYS A 28 -3.59 -8.50 19.21
C LYS A 28 -4.78 -7.81 19.90
N ASN A 29 -5.28 -6.72 19.32
CA ASN A 29 -6.41 -5.96 19.82
C ASN A 29 -7.78 -6.52 19.38
N GLY A 30 -7.82 -7.72 18.80
CA GLY A 30 -9.04 -8.32 18.26
C GLY A 30 -9.48 -7.73 16.92
N PHE A 31 -8.71 -6.78 16.35
CA PHE A 31 -8.97 -6.31 14.99
C PHE A 31 -8.70 -7.44 14.01
N GLN A 32 -9.62 -7.63 13.07
CA GLN A 32 -9.50 -8.59 11.99
C GLN A 32 -9.60 -7.86 10.66
N LYS A 33 -8.79 -8.32 9.70
CA LYS A 33 -8.79 -7.81 8.33
C LYS A 33 -8.61 -8.98 7.37
N ARG A 34 -9.31 -8.94 6.24
CA ARG A 34 -9.07 -9.81 5.10
C ARG A 34 -9.09 -8.97 3.84
N GLU A 35 -8.30 -9.36 2.85
CA GLU A 35 -8.14 -8.61 1.61
C GLU A 35 -8.52 -9.48 0.41
N ILE A 36 -8.93 -8.82 -0.67
CA ILE A 36 -9.17 -9.44 -1.96
C ILE A 36 -8.49 -8.62 -3.06
N LEU A 37 -7.86 -9.31 -4.02
CA LEU A 37 -7.32 -8.70 -5.23
C LEU A 37 -8.36 -8.84 -6.35
N LEU A 38 -8.84 -7.70 -6.84
CA LEU A 38 -9.82 -7.63 -7.93
C LEU A 38 -9.16 -7.05 -9.18
N LEU A 39 -9.41 -7.66 -10.34
CA LEU A 39 -9.16 -7.02 -11.64
C LEU A 39 -10.45 -6.32 -12.06
N THR A 40 -10.44 -4.99 -12.19
CA THR A 40 -11.64 -4.21 -12.50
C THR A 40 -12.17 -4.49 -13.91
N GLU A 41 -13.49 -4.46 -14.07
CA GLU A 41 -14.18 -4.58 -15.37
C GLU A 41 -14.52 -3.19 -15.91
N GLU A 42 -13.49 -2.46 -16.35
CA GLU A 42 -13.58 -1.12 -16.94
C GLU A 42 -12.74 -1.04 -18.23
N GLN A 43 -12.78 0.08 -18.96
CA GLN A 43 -12.01 0.25 -20.21
C GLN A 43 -10.51 -0.01 -20.02
N TYR A 44 -9.97 0.32 -18.84
CA TYR A 44 -8.58 0.06 -18.47
C TYR A 44 -8.55 -0.75 -17.17
N PRO A 45 -8.59 -2.09 -17.26
CA PRO A 45 -8.60 -2.96 -16.09
C PRO A 45 -7.40 -2.69 -15.17
N GLN A 46 -7.67 -2.48 -13.89
CA GLN A 46 -6.66 -2.29 -12.86
C GLN A 46 -6.76 -3.39 -11.81
N LYS A 47 -5.61 -3.79 -11.26
CA LYS A 47 -5.56 -4.68 -10.10
C LYS A 47 -5.67 -3.85 -8.82
N LEU A 48 -6.78 -3.96 -8.11
CA LEU A 48 -7.03 -3.23 -6.86
C LEU A 48 -7.11 -4.20 -5.69
N ILE A 49 -6.50 -3.83 -4.56
CA ILE A 49 -6.70 -4.51 -3.29
C ILE A 49 -7.84 -3.81 -2.55
N ILE A 50 -8.83 -4.60 -2.12
CA ILE A 50 -9.95 -4.13 -1.32
C ILE A 50 -9.87 -4.82 0.04
N GLU A 51 -9.95 -4.03 1.12
CA GLU A 51 -9.92 -4.54 2.50
C GLU A 51 -11.33 -4.68 3.07
N PHE A 52 -11.55 -5.77 3.81
CA PHE A 52 -12.72 -6.04 4.62
C PHE A 52 -12.27 -6.16 6.07
N ILE A 53 -12.93 -5.46 6.98
CA ILE A 53 -12.53 -5.37 8.39
C ILE A 53 -13.65 -5.88 9.29
N GLN A 54 -13.27 -6.40 10.45
CA GLN A 54 -14.20 -6.81 11.52
C GLN A 54 -15.35 -7.68 10.99
N GLU A 55 -16.61 -7.30 11.21
CA GLU A 55 -17.79 -8.06 10.80
C GLU A 55 -17.94 -8.22 9.29
N LYS A 56 -17.22 -7.43 8.49
CA LYS A 56 -17.22 -7.49 7.02
C LYS A 56 -16.24 -8.52 6.47
N VAL A 57 -15.32 -9.05 7.28
CA VAL A 57 -14.41 -10.12 6.87
C VAL A 57 -15.18 -11.33 6.32
N LYS A 58 -16.32 -11.66 6.94
CA LYS A 58 -17.17 -12.79 6.56
C LYS A 58 -17.83 -12.67 5.19
N GLU A 59 -17.88 -11.46 4.61
CA GLU A 59 -18.42 -11.25 3.25
C GLU A 59 -17.57 -12.00 2.19
N LEU A 60 -16.32 -12.33 2.54
CA LEU A 60 -15.39 -13.04 1.66
C LEU A 60 -15.45 -14.57 1.81
N ASP A 61 -16.22 -15.10 2.76
CA ASP A 61 -16.21 -16.55 3.06
C ASP A 61 -16.86 -17.39 1.95
N SER A 62 -17.80 -16.80 1.21
CA SER A 62 -18.46 -17.46 0.07
C SER A 62 -17.84 -17.11 -1.27
N ILE A 63 -16.76 -16.33 -1.32
CA ILE A 63 -16.11 -15.86 -2.54
C ILE A 63 -14.95 -16.79 -2.91
N GLU A 64 -14.80 -17.05 -4.20
CA GLU A 64 -13.75 -17.89 -4.76
C GLU A 64 -12.95 -17.13 -5.83
N VAL A 65 -11.73 -17.60 -6.11
CA VAL A 65 -10.92 -17.06 -7.21
C VAL A 65 -11.60 -17.40 -8.53
N GLY A 66 -11.70 -16.42 -9.43
CA GLY A 66 -12.44 -16.55 -10.69
C GLY A 66 -13.88 -16.03 -10.63
N ASP A 67 -14.41 -15.73 -9.44
CA ASP A 67 -15.73 -15.11 -9.34
C ASP A 67 -15.74 -13.71 -9.95
N ARG A 68 -16.87 -13.36 -10.58
CA ARG A 68 -17.19 -11.98 -10.93
C ARG A 68 -18.07 -11.39 -9.84
N ILE A 69 -17.60 -10.28 -9.26
CA ILE A 69 -18.24 -9.66 -8.11
C ILE A 69 -18.36 -8.16 -8.28
N LYS A 70 -19.45 -7.62 -7.73
CA LYS A 70 -19.62 -6.19 -7.45
C LYS A 70 -19.36 -5.98 -5.97
N VAL A 71 -18.42 -5.11 -5.65
CA VAL A 71 -18.07 -4.74 -4.28
C VAL A 71 -18.53 -3.31 -4.03
N PHE A 72 -19.33 -3.12 -2.99
CA PHE A 72 -19.66 -1.79 -2.49
C PHE A 72 -18.57 -1.35 -1.52
N ILE A 73 -18.08 -0.13 -1.73
CA ILE A 73 -16.87 0.36 -1.06
C ILE A 73 -17.10 1.71 -0.37
N ASN A 74 -16.21 1.99 0.58
CA ASN A 74 -15.92 3.31 1.10
C ASN A 74 -14.47 3.66 0.75
N LEU A 75 -14.23 4.86 0.24
CA LEU A 75 -12.87 5.38 0.05
C LEU A 75 -12.46 6.17 1.30
N LYS A 76 -11.40 5.73 1.96
CA LYS A 76 -10.87 6.37 3.17
C LYS A 76 -9.51 6.99 2.92
N GLY A 77 -9.31 8.21 3.40
CA GLY A 77 -8.01 8.86 3.44
C GLY A 77 -7.46 8.90 4.86
N ARG A 78 -6.16 8.65 5.03
CA ARG A 78 -5.46 8.83 6.31
C ARG A 78 -4.21 9.67 6.11
N LYS A 79 -4.06 10.68 6.94
CA LYS A 79 -2.80 11.40 7.09
C LYS A 79 -1.86 10.56 7.96
N TRP A 80 -0.63 10.44 7.54
CA TRP A 80 0.43 9.78 8.27
C TRP A 80 1.66 10.68 8.29
N ILE A 81 2.31 10.75 9.44
CA ILE A 81 3.52 11.53 9.63
C ILE A 81 4.65 10.53 9.81
N SER A 82 5.68 10.58 8.95
CA SER A 82 6.86 9.73 9.11
C SER A 82 7.67 10.12 10.33
N SER A 83 8.53 9.20 10.77
CA SER A 83 9.50 9.42 11.85
C SER A 83 10.43 10.63 11.63
N ASN A 84 10.57 11.12 10.39
CA ASN A 84 11.34 12.32 10.04
C ASN A 84 10.48 13.61 9.96
N GLY A 85 9.21 13.56 10.34
CA GLY A 85 8.29 14.71 10.32
C GLY A 85 7.60 14.98 8.97
N ALA A 86 7.90 14.24 7.90
CA ALA A 86 7.22 14.45 6.61
C ALA A 86 5.77 13.93 6.63
N GLU A 87 4.86 14.69 6.03
CA GLU A 87 3.44 14.31 5.92
C GLU A 87 3.19 13.50 4.64
N LYS A 88 2.42 12.41 4.75
CA LYS A 88 1.93 11.60 3.64
C LYS A 88 0.45 11.31 3.80
N TYR A 89 -0.24 11.14 2.69
CA TYR A 89 -1.63 10.75 2.65
C TYR A 89 -1.74 9.37 2.01
N PHE A 90 -2.45 8.47 2.67
CA PHE A 90 -2.71 7.13 2.17
C PHE A 90 -4.21 6.96 1.97
N ASN A 91 -4.57 6.31 0.87
CA ASN A 91 -5.94 5.91 0.60
C ASN A 91 -6.13 4.43 0.93
N SER A 92 -7.35 4.08 1.33
CA SER A 92 -7.75 2.70 1.58
C SER A 92 -9.15 2.49 1.00
N ILE A 93 -9.31 1.40 0.27
CA ILE A 93 -10.58 0.99 -0.34
C ILE A 93 -11.18 -0.08 0.55
N GLN A 94 -12.22 0.28 1.29
CA GLN A 94 -12.85 -0.62 2.26
C GLN A 94 -14.18 -1.14 1.74
N GLY A 95 -14.27 -2.46 1.53
CA GLY A 95 -15.49 -3.15 1.16
C GLY A 95 -16.44 -3.33 2.34
N TRP A 96 -17.74 -3.22 2.09
CA TRP A 96 -18.78 -3.44 3.12
C TRP A 96 -19.93 -4.36 2.68
N LYS A 97 -20.03 -4.67 1.39
CA LYS A 97 -20.98 -5.62 0.80
C LYS A 97 -20.44 -6.16 -0.52
N ILE A 98 -20.72 -7.43 -0.81
CA ILE A 98 -20.39 -8.08 -2.07
C ILE A 98 -21.66 -8.65 -2.71
N GLU A 99 -21.77 -8.52 -4.03
CA GLU A 99 -22.77 -9.20 -4.85
C GLU A 99 -22.05 -9.99 -5.95
N LYS A 100 -22.18 -11.32 -5.96
CA LYS A 100 -21.73 -12.13 -7.12
C LYS A 100 -22.66 -11.87 -8.30
N TYR A 101 -22.11 -11.80 -9.50
CA TYR A 101 -22.91 -11.80 -10.73
C TYR A 101 -22.28 -12.73 -11.77
N SER A 102 -23.13 -13.50 -12.43
CA SER A 102 -22.71 -14.32 -13.57
C SER A 102 -22.74 -13.47 -14.84
N ASN A 103 -21.57 -13.18 -15.43
CA ASN A 103 -21.51 -12.92 -16.86
C ASN A 103 -21.34 -14.26 -17.55
N ILE A 104 -22.44 -14.85 -18.01
CA ILE A 104 -22.39 -15.96 -18.96
C ILE A 104 -22.05 -15.36 -20.31
N SER A 105 -20.75 -15.32 -20.59
CA SER A 105 -20.19 -15.28 -21.93
C SER A 105 -18.72 -15.70 -21.81
N GLU A 106 -18.41 -16.94 -22.22
CA GLU A 106 -17.05 -17.41 -22.41
C GLU A 106 -16.24 -16.45 -23.29
N SER A 107 -15.16 -15.90 -22.74
CA SER A 107 -13.91 -15.73 -23.46
C SER A 107 -12.77 -15.56 -22.46
N GLU A 108 -11.83 -16.50 -22.52
CA GLU A 108 -10.56 -16.51 -21.79
C GLU A 108 -9.70 -15.30 -22.22
N TYR A 109 -9.13 -14.60 -21.25
CA TYR A 109 -7.99 -13.71 -21.48
C TYR A 109 -6.81 -14.27 -20.71
N GLU A 110 -6.02 -15.07 -21.43
CA GLU A 110 -4.67 -15.44 -21.05
C GLU A 110 -3.78 -14.19 -21.21
N TYR A 111 -3.15 -13.75 -20.12
CA TYR A 111 -2.12 -12.73 -20.18
C TYR A 111 -0.78 -13.42 -20.30
N GLU A 112 -0.26 -13.48 -21.51
CA GLU A 112 1.11 -13.90 -21.79
C GLU A 112 2.06 -12.79 -21.29
N TYR A 113 2.84 -13.07 -20.25
CA TYR A 113 3.92 -12.18 -19.82
C TYR A 113 5.12 -12.42 -20.75
N GLU A 114 5.34 -11.53 -21.73
CA GLU A 114 6.61 -11.48 -22.44
C GLU A 114 7.72 -11.04 -21.46
N PHE A 115 8.61 -11.97 -21.12
CA PHE A 115 9.87 -11.65 -20.49
C PHE A 115 10.79 -11.12 -21.59
N GLU A 116 10.99 -9.80 -21.69
CA GLU A 116 11.96 -9.25 -22.64
C GLU A 116 13.37 -9.80 -22.32
N GLU A 117 13.86 -10.74 -23.14
CA GLU A 117 15.26 -11.16 -23.09
C GLU A 117 16.13 -9.96 -23.48
N LYS A 118 16.90 -9.44 -22.52
CA LYS A 118 17.95 -8.47 -22.81
C LYS A 118 18.85 -9.01 -23.93
N PRO A 119 19.22 -8.20 -24.94
CA PRO A 119 20.04 -8.67 -26.04
C PRO A 119 21.40 -9.16 -25.56
N LYS A 120 21.70 -10.43 -25.89
CA LYS A 120 23.01 -11.04 -25.71
C LYS A 120 24.04 -10.27 -26.54
N LYS A 121 25.08 -9.72 -25.89
CA LYS A 121 26.24 -9.18 -26.60
C LYS A 121 26.89 -10.29 -27.43
N LYS A 122 27.13 -10.00 -28.69
CA LYS A 122 27.69 -10.92 -29.69
C LYS A 122 29.14 -11.23 -29.34
N GLY A 123 29.44 -12.52 -29.15
CA GLY A 123 30.79 -13.05 -29.09
C GLY A 123 31.19 -13.60 -27.72
N GLU A 124 30.78 -14.84 -27.43
CA GLU A 124 31.68 -15.94 -27.04
C GLU A 124 30.85 -17.23 -26.86
N SER A 125 31.35 -18.32 -27.43
CA SER A 125 30.66 -19.56 -27.76
C SER A 125 30.37 -20.47 -26.56
N LEU A 126 29.28 -21.23 -26.70
CA LEU A 126 28.85 -22.36 -25.86
C LEU A 126 29.97 -23.38 -25.65
N ASN A 127 30.27 -23.70 -24.39
CA ASN A 127 30.64 -25.05 -23.95
C ASN A 127 29.87 -25.31 -22.66
N GLU A 128 28.67 -25.84 -22.89
CA GLU A 128 27.73 -26.39 -21.92
C GLU A 128 28.26 -27.74 -21.40
N PHE A 129 27.73 -28.24 -20.29
CA PHE A 129 27.89 -29.61 -19.74
C PHE A 129 28.95 -29.99 -18.69
N GLU A 130 30.13 -29.36 -18.53
CA GLU A 130 31.14 -29.88 -17.56
C GLU A 130 31.24 -29.18 -16.19
N LYS A 131 30.49 -28.10 -15.92
CA LYS A 131 30.59 -27.37 -14.63
C LYS A 131 29.45 -27.60 -13.64
N SER A 132 28.43 -28.39 -13.98
CA SER A 132 27.25 -28.60 -13.14
C SER A 132 27.47 -29.56 -11.96
N GLU A 133 28.51 -30.39 -11.95
CA GLU A 133 28.71 -31.38 -10.88
C GLU A 133 29.56 -30.93 -9.67
N LYS A 134 30.09 -29.70 -9.63
CA LYS A 134 30.92 -29.22 -8.50
C LYS A 134 30.34 -28.08 -7.66
N LYS A 135 29.04 -27.77 -7.77
CA LYS A 135 28.38 -26.72 -6.95
C LYS A 135 27.13 -27.19 -6.19
N LYS A 136 27.05 -28.47 -5.81
CA LYS A 136 26.06 -28.94 -4.81
C LYS A 136 26.38 -28.60 -3.35
N GLY A 137 27.34 -27.71 -3.09
CA GLY A 137 27.69 -27.31 -1.70
C GLY A 137 27.98 -25.83 -1.56
N LYS A 138 26.99 -24.94 -1.75
CA LYS A 138 27.14 -23.50 -1.40
C LYS A 138 25.85 -22.65 -1.35
N TYR A 139 24.68 -23.21 -1.04
CA TYR A 139 23.54 -22.40 -0.59
C TYR A 139 23.45 -22.44 0.94
N SER A 140 24.36 -21.68 1.56
CA SER A 140 24.17 -21.14 2.90
C SER A 140 24.45 -19.64 2.83
N ASN A 141 23.49 -18.86 3.31
CA ASN A 141 23.60 -17.45 3.76
C ASN A 141 23.17 -16.36 2.78
N ILE A 142 21.87 -16.02 2.82
CA ILE A 142 21.27 -14.77 2.32
C ILE A 142 21.40 -13.61 3.36
N ASN A 143 21.97 -13.85 4.54
CA ASN A 143 22.06 -12.84 5.61
C ASN A 143 23.21 -11.82 5.48
N ASN A 144 23.97 -11.76 4.38
CA ASN A 144 25.19 -10.94 4.29
C ASN A 144 25.13 -9.71 3.37
N GLU A 145 23.96 -9.30 2.86
CA GLU A 145 23.82 -8.06 2.07
C GLU A 145 23.20 -6.87 2.84
N LEU A 146 22.64 -7.08 4.03
CA LEU A 146 22.10 -5.99 4.85
C LEU A 146 23.19 -5.18 5.59
N GLU A 147 24.32 -5.78 5.97
CA GLU A 147 25.39 -5.10 6.73
C GLU A 147 26.32 -4.21 5.88
N LYS A 148 26.30 -4.30 4.54
CA LYS A 148 27.16 -3.47 3.68
C LYS A 148 26.53 -2.13 3.28
N SER A 149 25.23 -1.95 3.48
CA SER A 149 24.55 -0.68 3.20
C SER A 149 24.67 0.34 4.35
N GLU A 150 24.92 -0.12 5.59
CA GLU A 150 25.03 0.75 6.77
C GLU A 150 26.36 1.51 6.86
N LYS A 151 27.43 1.05 6.18
CA LYS A 151 28.74 1.72 6.19
C LYS A 151 28.89 2.91 5.22
N LYS A 152 27.89 3.21 4.38
CA LYS A 152 27.92 4.39 3.46
C LYS A 152 27.18 5.62 3.98
N LYS A 153 26.53 5.58 5.15
CA LYS A 153 25.87 6.74 5.78
C LYS A 153 26.78 7.58 6.71
N GLY A 154 28.09 7.33 6.71
CA GLY A 154 29.05 8.04 7.57
C GLY A 154 29.80 9.23 6.93
N LYS A 155 29.35 9.82 5.81
CA LYS A 155 30.15 10.83 5.07
C LYS A 155 29.47 12.12 4.60
N TYR A 156 28.27 12.46 5.08
CA TYR A 156 27.74 13.83 4.94
C TYR A 156 27.39 14.40 6.31
N SER A 157 28.41 14.50 7.16
CA SER A 157 28.43 15.44 8.29
C SER A 157 29.03 16.76 7.78
N ASN A 158 28.42 17.88 8.21
CA ASN A 158 28.80 19.29 7.97
C ASN A 158 28.01 19.97 6.86
N ILE A 159 26.95 20.68 7.27
CA ILE A 159 26.47 21.99 6.74
C ILE A 159 25.32 22.53 7.62
N ASN A 160 24.59 21.69 8.37
CA ASN A 160 23.40 22.15 9.12
C ASN A 160 23.64 22.70 10.54
N ASN A 161 24.88 22.75 11.03
CA ASN A 161 25.17 23.23 12.39
C ASN A 161 25.37 24.75 12.54
N GLU A 162 25.35 25.53 11.46
CA GLU A 162 25.44 27.01 11.53
C GLU A 162 24.10 27.74 11.41
N LEU A 163 23.05 27.10 10.86
CA LEU A 163 21.72 27.70 10.73
C LEU A 163 20.91 27.65 12.04
N GLU A 164 21.10 26.63 12.89
CA GLU A 164 20.40 26.53 14.18
C GLU A 164 20.89 27.54 15.24
N LYS A 165 22.10 28.11 15.09
CA LYS A 165 22.63 29.12 16.03
C LYS A 165 22.10 30.53 15.75
N SER A 166 21.69 30.83 14.52
CA SER A 166 21.15 32.16 14.17
C SER A 166 19.65 32.28 14.50
N GLU A 167 18.88 31.19 14.39
CA GLU A 167 17.44 31.20 14.71
C GLU A 167 17.17 31.25 16.23
N LYS A 168 17.99 30.60 17.05
CA LYS A 168 17.88 30.67 18.53
C LYS A 168 18.21 32.06 19.11
N LYS A 169 18.84 32.96 18.34
CA LYS A 169 19.10 34.35 18.75
C LYS A 169 17.94 35.30 18.44
N LYS A 170 17.06 34.97 17.49
CA LYS A 170 15.88 35.80 17.15
C LYS A 170 14.69 35.61 18.09
N VAL A 171 14.54 34.44 18.71
CA VAL A 171 13.40 34.14 19.61
C VAL A 171 13.58 34.73 21.01
N LYS A 172 14.76 35.27 21.36
CA LYS A 172 15.03 35.81 22.71
C LYS A 172 14.62 37.28 22.92
N TYR A 173 14.12 37.97 21.90
CA TYR A 173 13.74 39.39 21.99
C TYR A 173 12.23 39.68 21.90
N SER A 174 11.35 38.67 21.79
CA SER A 174 9.91 38.89 21.62
C SER A 174 9.04 38.60 22.85
N ASN A 175 9.60 38.17 23.98
CA ASN A 175 8.83 37.83 25.19
C ASN A 175 9.11 38.77 26.37
N ILE A 176 9.00 40.07 26.13
CA ILE A 176 8.89 41.08 27.19
C ILE A 176 7.80 42.04 26.73
N ASN A 177 6.80 42.26 27.59
CA ASN A 177 5.58 43.07 27.44
C ASN A 177 4.31 42.27 27.10
N ASN A 178 3.64 41.79 28.15
CA ASN A 178 2.32 42.31 28.53
C ASN A 178 1.71 41.46 29.67
N GLU A 179 2.11 41.78 30.91
CA GLU A 179 1.27 41.66 32.11
C GLU A 179 1.21 43.08 32.70
N LEU A 180 0.00 43.60 32.94
CA LEU A 180 -0.42 44.76 33.75
C LEU A 180 -1.82 45.14 33.22
N GLU A 181 -2.93 44.67 33.78
CA GLU A 181 -3.59 45.01 35.06
C GLU A 181 -4.99 45.59 34.75
N ASP A 182 -5.89 45.42 35.71
CA ASP A 182 -7.36 45.53 35.69
C ASP A 182 -8.01 46.90 35.36
N PHE A 183 -9.36 46.83 35.20
CA PHE A 183 -10.42 47.81 35.59
C PHE A 183 -11.14 48.67 34.51
N PRO A 184 -12.40 49.14 34.74
CA PRO A 184 -13.59 48.63 34.01
C PRO A 184 -14.45 49.69 33.27
N PHE A 185 -15.53 49.16 32.68
CA PHE A 185 -16.70 49.72 31.96
C PHE A 185 -16.58 49.90 30.44
#